data_AF-A0A2P6PSK0-F1
#
_entry.id   AF-A0A2P6PSK0-F1
#
_cell.length_a   1.000
_cell.length_b   1.000
_cell.length_c   1.000
_cell.angle_alpha   90.00
_cell.angle_beta   90.00
_cell.angle_gamma   90.00
#
_symmetry.space_group_name_H-M   'P 1'
#
loop_
_entity.id
_entity.type
_entity.pdbx_description
1 polymer ?
#
loop_
_entity_poly.entity_id
_entity_poly.type
_entity_poly.pdbx_seq_one_letter_code
_entity_poly.pdbx_strand_id
1 'polypeptide(L)'
;MRNLFNILQSIYFDNVYTFPVLNIALKIMLNRAYRTAIYKAKRGGFKDTLVDDLLAPVLKVVIERTNLNPSEVGDIVVGTVLAPGSLRAIECRMAAFYVGFPDIVPIRTVNMQC
;
A
#
# COMPACT_ATOMS: atom_id res chain seq x y z
N MET A 1 -28.49 -4.70 6.53
CA MET A 1 -28.66 -5.37 5.21
C MET A 1 -27.75 -4.67 4.18
N ARG A 2 -26.44 -4.89 4.27
CA ARG A 2 -25.59 -5.67 3.34
C ARG A 2 -25.50 -5.22 1.85
N ASN A 3 -26.33 -4.28 1.37
CA ASN A 3 -26.41 -4.01 -0.09
C ASN A 3 -26.12 -2.56 -0.54
N LEU A 4 -25.60 -1.67 0.32
CA LEU A 4 -25.29 -0.28 -0.09
C LEU A 4 -23.79 0.08 -0.07
N PHE A 5 -22.93 -0.75 0.53
CA PHE A 5 -21.48 -0.48 0.55
C PHE A 5 -20.74 -0.91 -0.73
N ASN A 6 -21.35 -1.78 -1.55
CA ASN A 6 -20.74 -2.26 -2.80
C ASN A 6 -21.03 -1.38 -4.03
N ILE A 7 -21.98 -0.44 -3.95
CA ILE A 7 -22.37 0.41 -5.10
C ILE A 7 -21.44 1.63 -5.27
N LEU A 8 -20.69 2.00 -4.23
CA LEU A 8 -19.76 3.14 -4.29
C LEU A 8 -18.33 2.77 -4.74
N GLN A 9 -18.00 1.49 -4.93
CA GLN A 9 -16.70 1.11 -5.52
C GLN A 9 -16.63 1.34 -7.04
N SER A 10 -17.75 1.69 -7.69
CA SER A 10 -17.82 1.94 -9.14
C SER A 10 -17.67 3.42 -9.53
N ILE A 11 -17.46 4.33 -8.58
CA ILE A 11 -17.48 5.78 -8.86
C ILE A 11 -16.07 6.34 -8.70
N TYR A 12 -15.48 6.72 -9.85
CA TYR A 12 -14.25 7.49 -10.07
C TYR A 12 -12.88 6.77 -9.91
N PHE A 13 -12.41 6.20 -11.02
CA PHE A 13 -10.98 6.01 -11.30
C PHE A 13 -10.59 6.52 -12.71
N ASP A 14 -11.03 7.74 -13.03
CA ASP A 14 -10.51 8.52 -14.16
C ASP A 14 -9.47 9.53 -13.67
N ASN A 15 -8.30 9.06 -13.25
CA ASN A 15 -7.13 9.93 -13.09
C ASN A 15 -5.97 9.38 -13.92
N VAL A 16 -5.90 9.90 -15.14
CA VAL A 16 -4.82 9.71 -16.11
C VAL A 16 -3.60 10.45 -15.59
N TYR A 17 -2.57 9.74 -15.14
CA TYR A 17 -1.26 10.35 -14.90
C TYR A 17 -0.51 10.45 -16.24
N THR A 18 -0.71 11.56 -16.95
CA THR A 18 0.06 11.90 -18.15
C THR A 18 1.45 12.40 -17.72
N PHE A 19 2.49 11.58 -17.84
CA PHE A 19 3.87 12.03 -17.68
C PHE A 19 4.32 12.80 -18.93
N PRO A 20 4.74 14.08 -18.85
CA PRO A 20 4.85 14.96 -20.02
C PRO A 20 6.15 14.80 -20.84
N VAL A 21 6.87 13.68 -20.78
CA VAL A 21 8.24 13.61 -21.36
C VAL A 21 8.52 12.43 -22.30
N LEU A 22 7.56 11.54 -22.57
CA LEU A 22 7.76 10.53 -23.61
C LEU A 22 6.42 10.09 -24.21
N ASN A 23 6.30 10.23 -25.53
CA ASN A 23 5.08 10.00 -26.31
C ASN A 23 4.80 8.49 -26.48
N ILE A 24 4.61 7.79 -25.35
CA ILE A 24 4.13 6.41 -25.25
C ILE A 24 2.98 6.47 -24.26
N ALA A 25 1.74 6.42 -24.75
CA ALA A 25 0.55 6.53 -23.91
C ALA A 25 0.35 5.25 -23.07
N LEU A 26 1.07 5.15 -21.95
CA LEU A 26 0.85 4.11 -20.95
C LEU A 26 -0.30 4.56 -20.03
N LYS A 27 -1.46 3.92 -20.18
CA LYS A 27 -2.62 4.13 -19.31
C LYS A 27 -2.41 3.36 -18.02
N ILE A 28 -2.27 4.07 -16.90
CA ILE A 28 -2.20 3.49 -15.55
C ILE A 28 -3.63 3.50 -14.98
N MET A 29 -4.07 2.37 -14.42
CA MET A 29 -5.38 2.22 -13.79
C MET A 29 -5.20 1.77 -12.34
N LEU A 30 -5.89 2.43 -11.39
CA LEU A 30 -5.91 1.97 -10.01
C LEU A 30 -7.05 0.97 -9.83
N ASN A 31 -6.71 -0.25 -9.37
CA ASN A 31 -7.70 -1.30 -9.17
C ASN A 31 -8.45 -1.10 -7.84
N ARG A 32 -7.72 -1.00 -6.72
CA ARG A 32 -8.30 -0.91 -5.37
C ARG A 32 -7.39 -0.10 -4.44
N ALA A 33 -8.00 0.61 -3.50
CA ALA A 33 -7.31 1.35 -2.44
C ALA A 33 -7.89 0.98 -1.08
N TYR A 34 -7.00 0.69 -0.13
CA TYR A 34 -7.35 0.34 1.25
C TYR A 34 -6.48 1.13 2.21
N ARG A 35 -6.98 1.35 3.43
CA ARG A 35 -6.26 2.06 4.50
C ARG A 35 -6.59 1.48 5.85
N THR A 36 -5.69 1.68 6.80
CA THR A 36 -5.96 1.43 8.22
C THR A 36 -6.83 2.54 8.82
N ALA A 37 -7.36 2.30 10.02
CA ALA A 37 -7.95 3.35 10.83
C ALA A 37 -6.86 4.35 11.28
N ILE A 38 -7.22 5.61 11.47
CA ILE A 38 -6.27 6.63 11.92
C ILE A 38 -6.58 6.91 13.38
N TYR A 39 -5.58 6.73 14.25
CA TYR A 39 -5.69 7.02 15.68
C TYR A 39 -4.69 8.10 16.09
N LYS A 40 -4.96 8.73 17.23
CA LYS A 40 -4.07 9.72 17.82
C LYS A 40 -2.76 9.06 18.26
N ALA A 41 -1.63 9.62 17.87
CA ALA A 41 -0.31 9.14 18.31
C ALA A 41 -0.23 9.11 19.85
N LYS A 42 0.47 8.10 20.39
CA LYS A 42 0.71 7.84 21.83
C LYS A 42 -0.52 7.52 22.71
N ARG A 43 -1.72 8.00 22.37
CA ARG A 43 -2.94 7.84 23.18
C ARG A 43 -4.07 7.07 22.49
N GLY A 44 -3.88 6.70 21.23
CA GLY A 44 -4.86 5.99 20.41
C GLY A 44 -4.74 4.47 20.47
N GLY A 45 -5.57 3.78 19.69
CA GLY A 45 -5.61 2.31 19.65
C GLY A 45 -4.34 1.65 19.11
N PHE A 46 -3.58 2.34 18.26
CA PHE A 46 -2.31 1.85 17.71
C PHE A 46 -1.08 2.34 18.48
N LYS A 47 -1.20 2.54 19.79
CA LYS A 47 -0.05 2.97 20.61
C LYS A 47 0.98 1.85 20.82
N ASP A 48 0.52 0.60 20.86
CA ASP A 48 1.34 -0.59 21.13
C ASP A 48 1.58 -1.43 19.86
N THR A 49 1.12 -0.95 18.69
CA THR A 49 1.23 -1.65 17.41
C THR A 49 2.48 -1.19 16.67
N LEU A 50 3.28 -2.15 16.20
CA LEU A 50 4.46 -1.87 15.40
C LEU A 50 4.09 -1.48 13.96
N VAL A 51 5.02 -0.87 13.24
CA VAL A 51 4.77 -0.29 11.90
C VAL A 51 4.54 -1.39 10.85
N ASP A 52 5.24 -2.52 10.98
CA ASP A 52 5.07 -3.72 10.16
C ASP A 52 3.66 -4.31 10.30
N ASP A 53 3.15 -4.38 11.53
CA ASP A 53 1.77 -4.82 11.83
C ASP A 53 0.69 -3.86 11.32
N LEU A 54 1.03 -2.58 11.10
CA LEU A 54 0.11 -1.62 10.48
C LEU A 54 0.08 -1.77 8.95
N LEU A 55 1.20 -2.16 8.33
CA LEU A 55 1.33 -2.28 6.88
C LEU A 55 0.86 -3.65 6.36
N ALA A 56 1.19 -4.73 7.07
CA ALA A 56 0.82 -6.10 6.72
C ALA A 56 -0.69 -6.30 6.42
N PRO A 57 -1.65 -5.83 7.27
CA PRO A 57 -3.07 -6.05 7.01
C PRO A 57 -3.56 -5.33 5.75
N VAL A 58 -2.99 -4.17 5.41
CA VAL A 58 -3.35 -3.44 4.18
C VAL A 58 -2.90 -4.23 2.95
N LEU A 59 -1.66 -4.70 2.94
CA LEU A 59 -1.10 -5.50 1.85
C LEU A 59 -1.85 -6.83 1.70
N LYS A 60 -2.20 -7.48 2.82
CA LYS A 60 -2.97 -8.73 2.83
C LYS A 60 -4.36 -8.54 2.21
N VAL A 61 -5.10 -7.50 2.63
CA VAL A 61 -6.43 -7.21 2.08
C VAL A 61 -6.35 -6.88 0.59
N VAL A 62 -5.29 -6.19 0.14
CA VAL A 62 -5.11 -5.93 -1.29
C VAL A 62 -5.02 -7.25 -2.07
N ILE A 63 -4.16 -8.18 -1.65
CA ILE A 63 -3.98 -9.48 -2.33
C ILE A 63 -5.27 -10.33 -2.27
N GLU A 64 -5.89 -10.44 -1.11
CA GLU A 64 -7.12 -11.22 -0.92
C GLU A 64 -8.29 -10.72 -1.78
N ARG A 65 -8.35 -9.40 -2.03
CA ARG A 65 -9.44 -8.79 -2.79
C ARG A 65 -9.20 -8.75 -4.28
N THR A 66 -7.93 -8.79 -4.70
CA THR A 66 -7.55 -8.84 -6.11
C THR A 66 -7.37 -10.27 -6.62
N ASN A 67 -7.20 -11.26 -5.73
CA ASN A 67 -6.83 -12.64 -6.08
C ASN A 67 -5.60 -12.71 -7.00
N LEU A 68 -4.66 -11.77 -6.83
CA LEU A 68 -3.41 -11.73 -7.58
C LEU A 68 -2.36 -12.61 -6.91
N ASN A 69 -1.50 -13.23 -7.71
CA ASN A 69 -0.32 -13.90 -7.18
C ASN A 69 0.68 -12.86 -6.69
N PRO A 70 1.21 -12.97 -5.45
CA PRO A 70 2.15 -11.99 -4.92
C PRO A 70 3.45 -11.90 -5.73
N SER A 71 3.81 -12.96 -6.47
CA SER A 71 4.98 -13.00 -7.37
C SER A 71 4.83 -12.13 -8.62
N GLU A 72 3.61 -11.76 -9.00
CA GLU A 72 3.36 -10.90 -10.16
C GLU A 72 3.53 -9.41 -9.85
N VAL A 73 3.72 -9.06 -8.57
CA VAL A 73 3.95 -7.69 -8.16
C VAL A 73 5.35 -7.25 -8.56
N GLY A 74 5.42 -6.29 -9.48
CA GLY A 74 6.70 -5.79 -10.00
C GLY A 74 7.50 -4.96 -9.01
N ASP A 75 6.84 -4.19 -8.13
CA ASP A 75 7.49 -3.34 -7.13
C ASP A 75 6.52 -2.86 -6.05
N ILE A 76 7.01 -2.69 -4.83
CA ILE A 76 6.26 -2.16 -3.69
C ILE A 76 6.94 -0.86 -3.22
N VAL A 77 6.22 0.25 -3.32
CA VAL A 77 6.69 1.57 -2.86
C VAL A 77 5.93 1.99 -1.61
N VAL A 78 6.65 2.26 -0.53
CA VAL A 78 6.06 2.68 0.75
C VAL A 78 6.48 4.12 1.10
N GLY A 79 5.50 5.00 1.30
CA GLY A 79 5.71 6.38 1.73
C GLY A 79 5.87 6.49 3.25
N THR A 80 6.96 7.09 3.72
CA THR A 80 7.30 7.14 5.14
C THR A 80 8.32 8.23 5.47
N VAL A 81 8.09 8.96 6.57
CA VAL A 81 8.84 10.20 6.88
C VAL A 81 9.65 10.15 8.17
N LEU A 82 9.09 9.63 9.27
CA LEU A 82 9.61 9.88 10.63
C LEU A 82 10.75 8.96 11.08
N ALA A 83 10.85 7.75 10.53
CA ALA A 83 11.86 6.77 10.96
C ALA A 83 13.16 6.88 10.15
N PRO A 84 14.31 6.46 10.72
CA PRO A 84 15.55 6.35 9.98
C PRO A 84 15.37 5.40 8.79
N GLY A 85 15.90 5.80 7.62
CA GLY A 85 15.61 5.13 6.34
C GLY A 85 15.97 3.65 6.31
N SER A 86 17.07 3.25 6.96
CA SER A 86 17.50 1.84 7.02
C SER A 86 16.53 0.96 7.81
N LEU A 87 16.08 1.41 8.99
CA LEU A 87 15.12 0.69 9.82
C LEU A 87 13.80 0.53 9.08
N ARG A 88 13.34 1.60 8.43
CA ARG A 88 12.04 1.60 7.76
C ARG A 88 12.00 0.69 6.54
N ALA A 89 13.09 0.63 5.77
CA ALA A 89 13.19 -0.33 4.67
C ALA A 89 13.09 -1.78 5.17
N ILE A 90 13.68 -2.09 6.33
CA ILE A 90 13.60 -3.40 6.96
C ILE A 90 12.18 -3.69 7.44
N GLU A 91 11.53 -2.76 8.17
CA GLU A 91 10.15 -2.90 8.64
C GLU A 91 9.18 -3.16 7.47
N CYS A 92 9.30 -2.41 6.38
CA CYS A 92 8.47 -2.61 5.19
C CYS A 92 8.72 -3.97 4.52
N ARG A 93 9.97 -4.44 4.51
CA ARG A 93 10.30 -5.76 3.96
C ARG A 93 9.80 -6.90 4.85
N MET A 94 9.89 -6.75 6.16
CA MET A 94 9.29 -7.69 7.12
C MET A 94 7.78 -7.77 6.96
N ALA A 95 7.09 -6.64 6.83
CA ALA A 95 5.64 -6.59 6.59
C ALA A 95 5.23 -7.35 5.31
N ALA A 96 6.02 -7.25 4.24
CA ALA A 96 5.77 -8.01 3.03
C ALA A 96 5.97 -9.52 3.22
N PHE A 97 7.02 -9.93 3.94
CA PHE A 97 7.21 -11.35 4.26
C PHE A 97 6.09 -11.91 5.14
N TYR A 98 5.57 -11.13 6.09
CA TYR A 98 4.40 -11.54 6.91
C TYR A 98 3.16 -11.84 6.07
N VAL A 99 3.01 -11.19 4.91
CA VAL A 99 1.87 -11.38 3.99
C VAL A 99 2.13 -12.51 2.99
N GLY A 100 3.38 -12.99 2.89
CA GLY A 100 3.77 -14.06 1.97
C GLY A 100 4.28 -13.56 0.61
N PHE A 101 4.77 -12.33 0.53
CA PHE A 101 5.49 -11.88 -0.67
C PHE A 101 6.82 -12.61 -0.81
N PRO A 102 7.17 -13.07 -2.03
CA PRO A 102 8.46 -13.70 -2.29
C PRO A 102 9.59 -12.66 -2.29
N ASP A 103 10.81 -13.14 -2.09
CA ASP A 103 12.05 -12.35 -2.04
C ASP A 103 12.40 -11.63 -3.36
N ILE A 104 11.90 -12.14 -4.48
CA ILE A 104 12.02 -11.54 -5.82
C ILE A 104 11.37 -10.15 -5.92
N VAL A 105 10.34 -9.87 -5.10
CA VAL A 105 9.62 -8.58 -5.17
C VAL A 105 10.44 -7.49 -4.50
N PRO A 106 10.86 -6.44 -5.24
CA PRO A 106 11.60 -5.34 -4.66
C PRO A 106 10.68 -4.44 -3.82
N ILE A 107 11.23 -3.90 -2.74
CA ILE A 107 10.56 -2.95 -1.85
C ILE A 107 11.46 -1.73 -1.69
N ARG A 108 10.86 -0.54 -1.83
CA ARG A 108 11.55 0.74 -1.61
C ARG A 108 10.71 1.68 -0.78
N THR A 109 11.39 2.52 0.00
CA THR A 109 10.77 3.56 0.81
C THR A 109 11.02 4.93 0.20
N VAL A 110 9.98 5.75 0.09
CA VAL A 110 10.09 7.13 -0.38
C VAL A 110 9.77 8.07 0.77
N ASN A 111 10.60 9.08 0.94
CA ASN A 111 10.37 10.16 1.87
C ASN A 111 10.24 11.47 1.10
N MET A 112 9.01 11.88 0.86
CA MET A 112 8.66 13.24 0.47
C MET A 112 7.91 13.83 1.65
N GLN A 113 8.55 14.77 2.34
CA GLN A 113 7.91 15.47 3.45
C GLN A 113 6.62 16.14 2.98
N CYS A 114 5.64 16.19 3.88
CA CYS A 114 4.36 16.84 3.65
C CYS A 114 4.42 18.34 3.93
#